data_AF-A0A8H7I421-F1
#
_entry.id   AF-A0A8H7I421-F1
#
_cell.length_a   1.000
_cell.length_b   1.000
_cell.length_c   1.000
_cell.angle_alpha   90.00
_cell.angle_beta   90.00
_cell.angle_gamma   90.00
#
_symmetry.space_group_name_H-M   'P 1'
#
loop_
_entity.id
_entity.type
_entity.pdbx_description
1 polymer ?
#
loop_
_entity_poly.entity_id
_entity_poly.type
_entity_poly.pdbx_seq_one_letter_code
_entity_poly.pdbx_strand_id
1 'polypeptide(L)'
;MASELIGWDDFLGMCKYGERARGMRRLLHATINPKAMKDWWPHQEKEAYKFLLKLLHSPEKLTAHIRHTAGATVAKLTYGYEVKDESDEYIDKAEKTLGTFAYASTPGRFLVDYFPLLKHIPWAPFQRAAAEWRAQLIDFAEAPMNFVRTELAKGCAEPSFVSSWLENASEEDKPLIPVQEAAQDEIDRIVGPNRLPNFTDRDSLPYIEAIYKEYAARPKAYQDPEHFNPSRFLAPRSESNPEEIIFGFGRRRCPGAPVAHSSVWLSIVLTLATYDISALKAENGMDILPSLDYTVGVISHPSPFQCNLRPRSDKSRMLIENTAV
;
A
#
# COMPACT_ATOMS: atom_id res chain seq x y z
N MET A 1 -17.60 6.84 -18.30
CA MET A 1 -16.83 5.80 -19.03
C MET A 1 -16.57 4.58 -18.14
N ALA A 2 -15.82 4.70 -17.03
CA ALA A 2 -15.57 3.56 -16.14
C ALA A 2 -16.85 2.99 -15.49
N SER A 3 -17.79 3.82 -15.03
CA SER A 3 -19.04 3.35 -14.43
C SER A 3 -19.99 2.74 -15.46
N GLU A 4 -20.73 3.54 -16.23
CA GLU A 4 -21.86 3.07 -17.03
C GLU A 4 -21.49 2.31 -18.30
N LEU A 5 -20.28 2.47 -18.85
CA LEU A 5 -19.89 1.79 -20.10
C LEU A 5 -19.10 0.49 -19.87
N ILE A 6 -18.33 0.40 -18.78
CA ILE A 6 -17.58 -0.81 -18.42
C ILE A 6 -18.35 -1.66 -17.38
N GLY A 7 -19.28 -1.05 -16.62
CA GLY A 7 -20.06 -1.71 -15.59
C GLY A 7 -19.41 -1.69 -14.21
N TRP A 8 -18.42 -0.81 -13.96
CA TRP A 8 -17.77 -0.76 -12.64
C TRP A 8 -18.70 -0.31 -11.51
N ASP A 9 -19.84 0.33 -11.83
CA ASP A 9 -20.86 0.72 -10.85
C ASP A 9 -21.63 -0.47 -10.26
N ASP A 10 -21.47 -1.68 -10.79
CA ASP A 10 -21.90 -2.91 -10.14
C ASP A 10 -21.04 -3.30 -8.93
N PHE A 11 -19.82 -2.76 -8.83
CA PHE A 11 -18.87 -3.02 -7.75
C PHE A 11 -18.99 -1.96 -6.64
N LEU A 12 -18.72 -2.38 -5.40
CA LEU A 12 -18.92 -1.54 -4.22
C LEU A 12 -18.17 -0.19 -4.26
N GLY A 13 -16.98 -0.16 -4.86
CA GLY A 13 -16.15 1.04 -4.96
C GLY A 13 -16.78 2.16 -5.79
N MET A 14 -17.56 1.82 -6.84
CA MET A 14 -18.14 2.81 -7.76
C MET A 14 -19.67 2.83 -7.76
N CYS A 15 -20.32 1.89 -7.05
CA CYS A 15 -21.78 1.86 -6.98
C CYS A 15 -22.37 3.13 -6.34
N LYS A 16 -23.48 3.60 -6.92
CA LYS A 16 -24.30 4.67 -6.35
C LYS A 16 -24.80 4.25 -4.96
N TYR A 17 -24.94 5.23 -4.06
CA TYR A 17 -25.43 4.92 -2.73
C TYR A 17 -26.89 4.47 -2.81
N GLY A 18 -27.22 3.34 -2.17
CA GLY A 18 -28.55 2.73 -2.26
C GLY A 18 -28.57 1.34 -1.63
N GLU A 19 -29.67 0.61 -1.82
CA GLU A 19 -29.84 -0.74 -1.25
C GLU A 19 -28.72 -1.71 -1.64
N ARG A 20 -28.32 -1.72 -2.91
CA ARG A 20 -27.23 -2.58 -3.39
C ARG A 20 -25.92 -2.31 -2.66
N ALA A 21 -25.52 -1.05 -2.56
CA ALA A 21 -24.31 -0.64 -1.83
C ALA A 21 -24.39 -1.01 -0.34
N ARG A 22 -25.55 -0.80 0.29
CA ARG A 22 -25.79 -1.16 1.69
C ARG A 22 -25.77 -2.67 1.92
N GLY A 23 -26.31 -3.44 0.98
CA GLY A 23 -26.32 -4.91 0.99
C GLY A 23 -24.91 -5.48 0.90
N MET A 24 -24.13 -5.07 -0.11
CA MET A 24 -22.72 -5.47 -0.27
C MET A 24 -21.88 -5.10 0.96
N ARG A 25 -22.10 -3.90 1.55
CA ARG A 25 -21.42 -3.50 2.79
C ARG A 25 -21.79 -4.36 3.99
N ARG A 26 -23.06 -4.72 4.14
CA ARG A 26 -23.51 -5.60 5.23
C ARG A 26 -22.87 -6.98 5.11
N LEU A 27 -22.82 -7.54 3.91
CA LEU A 27 -22.17 -8.84 3.65
C LEU A 27 -20.67 -8.79 3.97
N LEU A 28 -19.94 -7.82 3.43
CA LEU A 28 -18.52 -7.65 3.73
C LEU A 28 -18.29 -7.41 5.22
N HIS A 29 -19.02 -6.49 5.85
CA HIS A 29 -18.83 -6.24 7.27
C HIS A 29 -19.14 -7.47 8.15
N ALA A 30 -20.10 -8.32 7.76
CA ALA A 30 -20.37 -9.55 8.49
C ALA A 30 -19.17 -10.53 8.45
N THR A 31 -18.43 -10.57 7.34
CA THR A 31 -17.33 -11.52 7.12
C THR A 31 -15.95 -10.99 7.48
N ILE A 32 -15.69 -9.69 7.31
CA ILE A 32 -14.35 -9.07 7.41
C ILE A 32 -14.28 -7.91 8.42
N ASN A 33 -15.09 -7.93 9.48
CA ASN A 33 -14.93 -7.01 10.61
C ASN A 33 -13.78 -7.44 11.53
N PRO A 34 -13.23 -6.55 12.39
CA PRO A 34 -12.10 -6.87 13.27
C PRO A 34 -12.28 -8.11 14.15
N LYS A 35 -13.52 -8.42 14.56
CA LYS A 35 -13.81 -9.62 15.35
C LYS A 35 -13.73 -10.89 14.48
N ALA A 36 -14.38 -10.87 13.31
CA ALA A 36 -14.39 -11.99 12.37
C ALA A 36 -12.99 -12.28 11.78
N MET A 37 -12.12 -11.26 11.72
CA MET A 37 -10.74 -11.45 11.22
C MET A 37 -9.92 -12.47 12.03
N LYS A 38 -10.23 -12.68 13.31
CA LYS A 38 -9.54 -13.68 14.13
C LYS A 38 -9.68 -15.10 13.58
N ASP A 39 -10.83 -15.41 12.99
CA ASP A 39 -11.09 -16.71 12.38
C ASP A 39 -10.32 -16.86 11.03
N TRP A 40 -9.96 -15.73 10.42
CA TRP A 40 -9.22 -15.66 9.15
C TRP A 40 -7.70 -15.60 9.30
N TRP A 41 -7.20 -15.23 10.48
CA TRP A 41 -5.77 -15.11 10.76
C TRP A 41 -4.94 -16.32 10.36
N PRO A 42 -5.32 -17.58 10.66
CA PRO A 42 -4.54 -18.75 10.22
C PRO A 42 -4.37 -18.84 8.70
N HIS A 43 -5.35 -18.35 7.93
CA HIS A 43 -5.28 -18.34 6.48
C HIS A 43 -4.33 -17.24 5.97
N GLN A 44 -4.36 -16.06 6.58
CA GLN A 44 -3.41 -14.99 6.27
C GLN A 44 -1.98 -15.38 6.62
N GLU A 45 -1.78 -16.08 7.75
CA GLU A 45 -0.51 -16.67 8.15
C GLU A 45 0.01 -17.66 7.11
N LYS A 46 -0.84 -18.61 6.69
CA LYS A 46 -0.46 -19.59 5.67
C LYS A 46 -0.01 -18.93 4.36
N GLU A 47 -0.76 -17.94 3.86
CA GLU A 47 -0.37 -17.22 2.64
C GLU A 47 0.92 -16.39 2.83
N ALA A 48 1.11 -15.81 4.01
CA ALA A 48 2.36 -15.10 4.32
C ALA A 48 3.57 -16.04 4.45
N TYR A 49 3.40 -17.27 4.96
CA TYR A 49 4.49 -18.26 4.99
C TYR A 49 4.87 -18.72 3.58
N LYS A 50 3.88 -18.94 2.69
CA LYS A 50 4.14 -19.18 1.27
C LYS A 50 4.88 -18.02 0.61
N PHE A 51 4.54 -16.78 0.96
CA PHE A 51 5.26 -15.59 0.50
C PHE A 51 6.74 -15.62 0.89
N LEU A 52 7.07 -15.94 2.15
CA LEU A 52 8.45 -16.10 2.57
C LEU A 52 9.16 -17.20 1.78
N LEU A 53 8.52 -18.36 1.59
CA LEU A 53 9.11 -19.45 0.82
C LEU A 53 9.39 -19.04 -0.63
N LYS A 54 8.47 -18.31 -1.27
CA LYS A 54 8.68 -17.76 -2.61
C LYS A 54 9.84 -16.77 -2.66
N LEU A 55 9.98 -15.90 -1.67
CA LEU A 55 11.12 -15.00 -1.55
C LEU A 55 12.43 -15.75 -1.35
N LEU A 56 12.43 -16.89 -0.66
CA LEU A 56 13.62 -17.71 -0.48
C LEU A 56 14.13 -18.28 -1.81
N HIS A 57 13.21 -18.65 -2.71
CA HIS A 57 13.54 -19.25 -4.00
C HIS A 57 13.83 -18.24 -5.11
N SER A 58 13.10 -17.12 -5.16
CA SER A 58 13.23 -16.11 -6.22
C SER A 58 13.06 -14.68 -5.65
N PRO A 59 14.02 -14.21 -4.84
CA PRO A 59 13.96 -12.90 -4.18
C PRO A 59 13.89 -11.73 -5.17
N GLU A 60 14.44 -11.89 -6.38
CA GLU A 60 14.40 -10.90 -7.45
C GLU A 60 12.97 -10.60 -7.95
N LYS A 61 12.01 -11.49 -7.67
CA LYS A 61 10.59 -11.35 -8.03
C LYS A 61 9.75 -10.75 -6.89
N LEU A 62 10.35 -10.09 -5.90
CA LEU A 62 9.69 -9.51 -4.72
C LEU A 62 8.30 -8.88 -5.03
N THR A 63 8.24 -7.95 -5.98
CA THR A 63 6.99 -7.24 -6.30
C THR A 63 5.91 -8.17 -6.86
N ALA A 64 6.29 -9.19 -7.64
CA ALA A 64 5.36 -10.19 -8.15
C ALA A 64 4.85 -11.08 -6.99
N HIS A 65 5.73 -11.48 -6.07
CA HIS A 65 5.36 -12.27 -4.90
C HIS A 65 4.40 -11.53 -3.96
N ILE A 66 4.61 -10.23 -3.75
CA ILE A 66 3.68 -9.38 -2.98
C ILE A 66 2.29 -9.37 -3.64
N ARG A 67 2.23 -9.15 -4.96
CA ARG A 67 0.96 -9.12 -5.71
C ARG A 67 0.25 -10.47 -5.68
N HIS A 68 0.97 -11.56 -5.92
CA HIS A 68 0.44 -12.92 -5.86
C HIS A 68 -0.16 -13.21 -4.48
N THR A 69 0.57 -12.90 -3.41
CA THR A 69 0.13 -13.16 -2.02
C THR A 69 -1.13 -12.36 -1.65
N ALA A 70 -1.20 -11.09 -2.06
CA ALA A 70 -2.39 -10.27 -1.87
C ALA A 70 -3.59 -10.84 -2.64
N GLY A 71 -3.39 -11.24 -3.90
CA GLY A 71 -4.41 -11.88 -4.73
C GLY A 71 -4.89 -13.21 -4.16
N ALA A 72 -3.97 -14.06 -3.69
CA ALA A 72 -4.27 -15.34 -3.04
C ALA A 72 -5.08 -15.17 -1.77
N THR A 73 -4.72 -14.19 -0.93
CA THR A 73 -5.48 -13.84 0.28
C THR A 73 -6.91 -13.44 -0.06
N VAL A 74 -7.10 -12.56 -1.05
CA VAL A 74 -8.43 -12.10 -1.47
C VAL A 74 -9.24 -13.24 -2.10
N ALA A 75 -8.63 -14.07 -2.94
CA ALA A 75 -9.30 -15.20 -3.58
C ALA A 75 -9.75 -16.26 -2.55
N LYS A 76 -8.91 -16.55 -1.56
CA LYS A 76 -9.24 -17.47 -0.46
C LYS A 76 -10.38 -16.90 0.39
N LEU A 77 -10.29 -15.62 0.76
CA LEU A 77 -11.29 -14.96 1.60
C LEU A 77 -12.65 -14.84 0.90
N THR A 78 -12.65 -14.54 -0.40
CA THR A 78 -13.88 -14.26 -1.16
C THR A 78 -14.55 -15.55 -1.65
N TYR A 79 -13.76 -16.52 -2.10
CA TYR A 79 -14.26 -17.70 -2.81
C TYR A 79 -13.86 -19.03 -2.17
N GLY A 80 -13.06 -19.02 -1.09
CA GLY A 80 -12.42 -20.22 -0.57
C GLY A 80 -11.37 -20.82 -1.51
N TYR A 81 -11.02 -20.10 -2.59
CA TYR A 81 -10.18 -20.60 -3.67
C TYR A 81 -8.72 -20.65 -3.25
N GLU A 82 -8.08 -21.78 -3.51
CA GLU A 82 -6.63 -21.92 -3.33
C GLU A 82 -5.93 -21.61 -4.65
N VAL A 83 -5.27 -20.47 -4.66
CA VAL A 83 -4.50 -19.99 -5.79
C VAL A 83 -3.29 -20.89 -6.00
N LYS A 84 -3.11 -21.33 -7.24
CA LYS A 84 -1.96 -22.14 -7.67
C LYS A 84 -0.70 -21.27 -7.76
N ASP A 85 0.43 -21.87 -8.12
CA ASP A 85 1.70 -21.15 -8.25
C ASP A 85 1.68 -20.05 -9.34
N GLU A 86 2.85 -19.58 -9.78
CA GLU A 86 3.03 -18.32 -10.54
C GLU A 86 2.14 -18.13 -11.79
N SER A 87 1.47 -19.17 -12.32
CA SER A 87 0.60 -19.10 -13.50
C SER A 87 -0.88 -19.38 -13.18
N ASP A 88 -1.41 -18.81 -12.10
CA ASP A 88 -2.83 -18.95 -11.77
C ASP A 88 -3.70 -18.04 -12.65
N GLU A 89 -4.56 -18.66 -13.45
CA GLU A 89 -5.43 -17.97 -14.43
C GLU A 89 -6.31 -16.88 -13.79
N TYR A 90 -6.75 -17.06 -12.54
CA TYR A 90 -7.60 -16.08 -11.88
C TYR A 90 -6.81 -14.88 -11.37
N ILE A 91 -5.56 -15.08 -10.95
CA ILE A 91 -4.66 -13.99 -10.60
C ILE A 91 -4.33 -13.16 -11.84
N ASP A 92 -3.96 -13.80 -12.95
CA ASP A 92 -3.67 -13.10 -14.21
C ASP A 92 -4.87 -12.29 -14.70
N LYS A 93 -6.07 -12.88 -14.63
CA LYS A 93 -7.33 -12.19 -14.95
C LYS A 93 -7.58 -11.02 -14.01
N ALA A 94 -7.33 -11.17 -12.71
CA ALA A 94 -7.51 -10.10 -11.73
C ALA A 94 -6.53 -8.95 -11.97
N GLU A 95 -5.24 -9.23 -12.20
CA GLU A 95 -4.21 -8.21 -12.47
C GLU A 95 -4.52 -7.43 -13.75
N LYS A 96 -4.86 -8.13 -14.85
CA LYS A 96 -5.25 -7.49 -16.10
C LYS A 96 -6.51 -6.62 -15.93
N THR A 97 -7.47 -7.09 -15.15
CA THR A 97 -8.71 -6.38 -14.86
C THR A 97 -8.45 -5.12 -14.02
N LEU A 98 -7.60 -5.22 -12.98
CA LEU A 98 -7.20 -4.07 -12.15
C LEU A 98 -6.37 -3.05 -12.93
N GLY A 99 -5.47 -3.51 -13.82
CA GLY A 99 -4.76 -2.63 -14.75
C GLY A 99 -5.72 -1.87 -15.66
N THR A 100 -6.75 -2.55 -16.18
CA THR A 100 -7.81 -1.93 -16.98
C THR A 100 -8.63 -0.93 -16.15
N PHE A 101 -8.93 -1.26 -14.89
CA PHE A 101 -9.61 -0.35 -13.97
C PHE A 101 -8.80 0.91 -13.66
N ALA A 102 -7.51 0.76 -13.31
CA ALA A 102 -6.62 1.89 -13.00
C ALA A 102 -6.48 2.82 -14.22
N TYR A 103 -6.35 2.22 -15.41
CA TYR A 103 -6.36 2.94 -16.68
C TYR A 103 -7.70 3.68 -16.88
N ALA A 104 -8.82 2.99 -16.75
CA ALA A 104 -10.14 3.53 -17.07
C ALA A 104 -10.65 4.59 -16.08
N SER A 105 -10.29 4.47 -14.81
CA SER A 105 -10.78 5.32 -13.72
C SER A 105 -9.93 6.57 -13.47
N THR A 106 -8.92 6.82 -14.29
CA THR A 106 -8.12 8.04 -14.23
C THR A 106 -9.00 9.26 -14.55
N PRO A 107 -9.17 10.23 -13.64
CA PRO A 107 -10.06 11.37 -13.84
C PRO A 107 -9.73 12.18 -15.09
N GLY A 108 -10.77 12.60 -15.82
CA GLY A 108 -10.63 13.46 -17.00
C GLY A 108 -10.12 12.78 -18.27
N ARG A 109 -10.00 11.45 -18.26
CA ARG A 109 -9.39 10.68 -19.37
C ARG A 109 -10.30 10.48 -20.58
N PHE A 110 -11.63 10.61 -20.45
CA PHE A 110 -12.56 10.45 -21.57
C PHE A 110 -13.58 11.61 -21.60
N LEU A 111 -13.75 12.25 -22.77
CA LEU A 111 -14.67 13.39 -22.96
C LEU A 111 -16.14 13.09 -22.63
N VAL A 112 -16.52 11.81 -22.70
CA VAL A 112 -17.85 11.34 -22.31
C VAL A 112 -18.14 11.56 -20.81
N ASP A 113 -17.12 11.77 -19.98
CA ASP A 113 -17.27 12.02 -18.55
C ASP A 113 -17.70 13.48 -18.24
N TYR A 114 -17.56 14.42 -19.19
CA TYR A 114 -18.02 15.82 -19.06
C TYR A 114 -19.25 16.14 -19.92
N PHE A 115 -19.37 15.53 -21.11
CA PHE A 115 -20.47 15.77 -22.04
C PHE A 115 -21.15 14.44 -22.40
N PRO A 116 -22.17 14.01 -21.64
CA PRO A 116 -22.78 12.67 -21.76
C PRO A 116 -23.42 12.39 -23.13
N LEU A 117 -23.76 13.43 -23.90
CA LEU A 117 -24.34 13.34 -25.24
C LEU A 117 -23.36 12.82 -26.30
N LEU A 118 -22.04 12.93 -26.05
CA LEU A 118 -20.99 12.50 -27.00
C LEU A 118 -20.83 10.96 -27.09
N LYS A 119 -21.52 10.19 -26.24
CA LYS A 119 -21.49 8.70 -26.24
C LYS A 119 -22.12 8.04 -27.46
N HIS A 120 -22.85 8.81 -28.26
CA HIS A 120 -23.72 8.30 -29.33
C HIS A 120 -23.22 8.62 -30.75
N ILE A 121 -21.98 9.09 -30.93
CA ILE A 121 -21.44 9.52 -32.24
C ILE A 121 -20.33 8.56 -32.72
N PRO A 122 -20.56 7.73 -33.76
CA PRO A 122 -19.77 6.52 -34.02
C PRO A 122 -18.42 6.68 -34.76
N TRP A 123 -17.97 7.89 -35.12
CA TRP A 123 -16.81 8.13 -36.01
C TRP A 123 -15.77 9.12 -35.45
N ALA A 124 -15.85 9.45 -34.16
CA ALA A 124 -15.14 10.60 -33.61
C ALA A 124 -13.71 10.28 -33.09
N PRO A 125 -12.71 11.14 -33.38
CA PRO A 125 -11.28 10.89 -33.16
C PRO A 125 -10.81 10.91 -31.70
N PHE A 126 -11.64 11.32 -30.73
CA PHE A 126 -11.39 11.12 -29.30
C PHE A 126 -11.35 9.63 -28.89
N GLN A 127 -11.83 8.74 -29.77
CA GLN A 127 -11.64 7.30 -29.67
C GLN A 127 -10.22 6.84 -30.08
N ARG A 128 -9.46 7.65 -30.83
CA ARG A 128 -8.09 7.38 -31.31
C ARG A 128 -7.01 8.19 -30.59
N ALA A 129 -7.35 9.31 -29.94
CA ALA A 129 -6.39 10.23 -29.34
C ALA A 129 -6.87 10.86 -28.01
N ALA A 130 -7.85 10.26 -27.31
CA ALA A 130 -7.64 10.03 -25.86
C ALA A 130 -6.33 9.24 -25.63
N ALA A 131 -5.87 8.53 -26.67
CA ALA A 131 -4.58 7.89 -26.80
C ALA A 131 -3.38 8.86 -26.82
N GLU A 132 -3.59 10.16 -27.05
CA GLU A 132 -2.69 11.19 -26.55
C GLU A 132 -3.22 11.60 -25.18
N TRP A 133 -2.83 10.87 -24.13
CA TRP A 133 -2.85 11.38 -22.74
C TRP A 133 -2.15 12.73 -22.57
N ARG A 134 -1.57 13.29 -23.61
CA ARG A 134 -0.24 13.85 -23.58
C ARG A 134 -0.20 15.31 -23.14
N ALA A 135 -1.36 15.92 -23.02
CA ALA A 135 -1.51 17.17 -22.30
C ALA A 135 -1.83 16.94 -20.81
N GLN A 136 -1.80 15.68 -20.33
CA GLN A 136 -1.43 15.34 -18.96
C GLN A 136 -0.48 16.38 -18.41
N LEU A 137 -0.60 16.56 -17.10
CA LEU A 137 0.50 16.92 -16.24
C LEU A 137 0.94 18.39 -16.26
N ILE A 138 0.99 19.07 -17.40
CA ILE A 138 1.59 20.42 -17.44
C ILE A 138 0.68 21.45 -16.73
N ASP A 139 -0.65 21.35 -16.89
CA ASP A 139 -1.60 22.37 -16.43
C ASP A 139 -2.14 22.15 -15.00
N PHE A 140 -2.12 20.91 -14.51
CA PHE A 140 -2.70 20.54 -13.20
C PHE A 140 -1.80 20.90 -12.00
N ALA A 141 -0.51 21.23 -12.24
CA ALA A 141 0.48 21.49 -11.19
C ALA A 141 0.49 22.94 -10.66
N GLU A 142 -0.04 23.93 -11.39
CA GLU A 142 0.26 25.35 -11.10
C GLU A 142 -0.93 26.20 -10.60
N ALA A 143 -2.18 25.84 -10.92
CA ALA A 143 -3.35 26.67 -10.57
C ALA A 143 -3.67 26.78 -9.05
N PRO A 144 -3.56 25.71 -8.24
CA PRO A 144 -3.80 25.81 -6.78
C PRO A 144 -2.76 26.68 -6.07
N MET A 145 -1.53 26.74 -6.57
CA MET A 145 -0.46 27.56 -6.01
C MET A 145 -0.67 29.07 -6.24
N ASN A 146 -1.26 29.45 -7.38
CA ASN A 146 -1.45 30.87 -7.71
C ASN A 146 -2.65 31.49 -6.99
N PHE A 147 -3.69 30.70 -6.68
CA PHE A 147 -4.81 31.15 -5.83
C PHE A 147 -4.32 31.47 -4.40
N VAL A 148 -3.46 30.63 -3.83
CA VAL A 148 -2.89 30.81 -2.48
C VAL A 148 -1.98 32.05 -2.40
N ARG A 149 -1.17 32.31 -3.43
CA ARG A 149 -0.31 33.51 -3.50
C ARG A 149 -1.12 34.82 -3.59
N THR A 150 -2.27 34.78 -4.28
CA THR A 150 -3.10 35.98 -4.51
C THR A 150 -3.91 36.37 -3.27
N GLU A 151 -4.38 35.39 -2.49
CA GLU A 151 -5.10 35.66 -1.24
C GLU A 151 -4.17 36.06 -0.09
N LEU A 152 -2.91 35.58 -0.08
CA LEU A 152 -1.85 36.06 0.82
C LEU A 152 -1.45 37.52 0.54
N ALA A 153 -1.42 37.94 -0.73
CA ALA A 153 -1.08 39.31 -1.12
C ALA A 153 -2.15 40.36 -0.73
N LYS A 154 -3.37 39.94 -0.42
CA LYS A 154 -4.48 40.82 -0.04
C LYS A 154 -4.63 41.03 1.47
N GLY A 155 -3.78 40.38 2.29
CA GLY A 155 -3.69 40.65 3.72
C GLY A 155 -4.90 40.19 4.56
N CYS A 156 -5.73 39.28 4.06
CA CYS A 156 -6.98 38.86 4.73
C CYS A 156 -7.03 37.36 5.06
N ALA A 157 -5.91 36.72 5.43
CA ALA A 157 -5.88 35.29 5.80
C ALA A 157 -5.50 35.08 7.27
N GLU A 158 -6.34 34.33 8.01
CA GLU A 158 -6.15 33.94 9.41
C GLU A 158 -5.03 32.87 9.60
N PRO A 159 -4.52 32.68 10.84
CA PRO A 159 -3.21 32.06 11.10
C PRO A 159 -3.12 30.55 10.83
N SER A 160 -1.96 30.07 10.35
CA SER A 160 -1.65 28.63 10.27
C SER A 160 -0.18 28.26 10.57
N PHE A 161 0.01 27.00 10.96
CA PHE A 161 1.15 26.35 11.61
C PHE A 161 2.43 26.15 10.75
N VAL A 162 2.51 26.74 9.55
CA VAL A 162 3.55 26.38 8.55
C VAL A 162 4.71 27.39 8.48
N SER A 163 4.64 28.53 9.17
CA SER A 163 5.74 29.51 9.17
C SER A 163 6.82 29.28 10.24
N SER A 164 6.63 28.33 11.18
CA SER A 164 7.57 28.09 12.27
C SER A 164 8.67 27.07 11.95
N TRP A 165 8.67 26.45 10.76
CA TRP A 165 9.47 25.26 10.48
C TRP A 165 10.58 25.45 9.44
N LEU A 166 10.79 26.67 8.95
CA LEU A 166 11.82 26.98 7.96
C LEU A 166 12.94 27.82 8.55
N GLU A 167 13.65 27.28 9.54
CA GLU A 167 15.01 27.71 9.84
C GLU A 167 15.82 26.53 10.42
N ASN A 168 16.86 26.14 9.65
CA ASN A 168 17.91 25.14 9.87
C ASN A 168 17.62 23.70 9.45
N ALA A 169 18.10 23.34 8.25
CA ALA A 169 18.36 21.95 7.86
C ALA A 169 19.85 21.79 7.52
N SER A 170 20.54 21.00 8.32
CA SER A 170 21.74 20.25 7.93
C SER A 170 21.72 18.91 8.68
N GLU A 171 21.66 17.80 7.95
CA GLU A 171 22.55 16.62 8.04
C GLU A 171 22.00 15.48 7.16
N GLU A 172 22.92 14.58 6.79
CA GLU A 172 22.83 13.51 5.78
C GLU A 172 21.75 12.45 6.00
N ASP A 173 21.24 11.91 4.88
CA ASP A 173 20.48 10.66 4.81
C ASP A 173 21.27 9.51 5.47
N LYS A 174 20.92 9.17 6.72
CA LYS A 174 21.34 7.90 7.30
C LYS A 174 20.54 6.77 6.65
N PRO A 175 21.17 5.63 6.30
CA PRO A 175 20.46 4.51 5.72
C PRO A 175 19.39 3.99 6.70
N LEU A 176 18.29 3.43 6.18
CA LEU A 176 17.20 2.79 6.96
C LEU A 176 17.63 1.54 7.76
N ILE A 177 18.93 1.23 7.81
CA ILE A 177 19.54 0.10 8.52
C ILE A 177 19.21 0.11 10.02
N PRO A 178 19.28 1.24 10.77
CA PRO A 178 18.93 1.27 12.18
C PRO A 178 17.47 0.94 12.46
N VAL A 179 16.57 1.20 11.50
CA VAL A 179 15.15 0.86 11.64
C VAL A 179 14.94 -0.64 11.54
N GLN A 180 15.57 -1.28 10.56
CA GLN A 180 15.54 -2.73 10.42
C GLN A 180 16.17 -3.43 11.63
N GLU A 181 17.36 -3.00 12.06
CA GLU A 181 18.06 -3.57 13.22
C GLU A 181 17.22 -3.45 14.50
N ALA A 182 16.66 -2.27 14.79
CA ALA A 182 15.81 -2.08 15.96
C ALA A 182 14.53 -2.94 15.93
N ALA A 183 13.96 -3.14 14.74
CA ALA A 183 12.80 -4.01 14.57
C ALA A 183 13.15 -5.50 14.78
N GLN A 184 14.27 -5.93 14.21
CA GLN A 184 14.81 -7.27 14.38
C GLN A 184 15.14 -7.56 15.85
N ASP A 185 15.76 -6.62 16.55
CA ASP A 185 16.06 -6.72 17.99
C ASP A 185 14.79 -6.86 18.84
N GLU A 186 13.73 -6.09 18.52
CA GLU A 186 12.43 -6.21 19.19
C GLU A 186 11.84 -7.61 18.99
N ILE A 187 11.82 -8.09 17.74
CA ILE A 187 11.32 -9.43 17.39
C ILE A 187 12.11 -10.52 18.13
N ASP A 188 13.44 -10.46 18.10
CA ASP A 188 14.29 -11.46 18.70
C ASP A 188 14.14 -11.51 20.23
N ARG A 189 13.94 -10.36 20.87
CA ARG A 189 13.71 -10.26 22.32
C ARG A 189 12.35 -10.82 22.74
N ILE A 190 11.30 -10.58 21.95
CA ILE A 190 9.91 -10.88 22.34
C ILE A 190 9.46 -12.26 21.85
N VAL A 191 9.72 -12.58 20.58
CA VAL A 191 9.29 -13.83 19.94
C VAL A 191 10.35 -14.92 20.10
N GLY A 192 11.62 -14.52 20.05
CA GLY A 192 12.75 -15.44 20.11
C GLY A 192 12.98 -16.22 18.81
N PRO A 193 14.07 -17.01 18.75
CA PRO A 193 14.56 -17.57 17.49
C PRO A 193 13.91 -18.91 17.10
N ASN A 194 12.89 -19.37 17.81
CA ASN A 194 12.39 -20.76 17.71
C ASN A 194 11.09 -20.90 16.91
N ARG A 195 10.43 -19.80 16.57
CA ARG A 195 9.18 -19.79 15.81
C ARG A 195 9.06 -18.48 15.03
N LEU A 196 8.20 -18.47 14.02
CA LEU A 196 7.82 -17.24 13.35
C LEU A 196 6.86 -16.42 14.22
N PRO A 197 6.92 -15.07 14.17
CA PRO A 197 5.90 -14.20 14.75
C PRO A 197 4.52 -14.47 14.15
N ASN A 198 3.48 -14.31 14.95
CA ASN A 198 2.09 -14.42 14.50
C ASN A 198 1.21 -13.32 15.10
N PHE A 199 -0.09 -13.32 14.83
CA PHE A 199 -0.97 -12.24 15.29
C PHE A 199 -1.09 -12.11 16.81
N THR A 200 -0.77 -13.14 17.59
CA THR A 200 -0.79 -13.07 19.05
C THR A 200 0.36 -12.25 19.63
N ASP A 201 1.43 -12.04 18.85
CA ASP A 201 2.59 -11.24 19.26
C ASP A 201 2.37 -9.74 19.07
N ARG A 202 1.37 -9.32 18.28
CA ARG A 202 1.21 -7.94 17.81
C ARG A 202 1.16 -6.90 18.94
N ASP A 203 0.41 -7.18 20.00
CA ASP A 203 0.28 -6.25 21.14
C ASP A 203 1.60 -6.11 21.93
N SER A 204 2.56 -7.01 21.71
CA SER A 204 3.89 -7.02 22.34
C SER A 204 5.01 -6.51 21.42
N LEU A 205 4.68 -6.08 20.19
CA LEU A 205 5.63 -5.59 19.18
C LEU A 205 5.35 -4.12 18.80
N PRO A 206 5.48 -3.18 19.75
CA PRO A 206 5.11 -1.78 19.54
C PRO A 206 5.97 -1.07 18.48
N TYR A 207 7.25 -1.42 18.30
CA TYR A 207 8.08 -0.82 17.26
C TYR A 207 7.70 -1.31 15.86
N ILE A 208 7.35 -2.59 15.71
CA ILE A 208 6.76 -3.11 14.46
C ILE A 208 5.43 -2.41 14.14
N GLU A 209 4.57 -2.21 15.15
CA GLU A 209 3.33 -1.45 14.98
C GLU A 209 3.61 0.00 14.57
N ALA A 210 4.69 0.59 15.08
CA ALA A 210 5.11 1.93 14.72
C ALA A 210 5.65 2.01 13.27
N ILE A 211 6.37 0.99 12.79
CA ILE A 211 6.80 0.89 11.38
C ILE A 211 5.59 0.82 10.45
N TYR A 212 4.58 0.02 10.82
CA TYR A 212 3.35 -0.07 10.06
C TYR A 212 2.62 1.28 9.96
N LYS A 213 2.54 2.02 11.08
CA LYS A 213 1.96 3.36 11.09
C LYS A 213 2.78 4.34 10.26
N GLU A 214 4.10 4.28 10.30
CA GLU A 214 4.96 5.16 9.51
C GLU A 214 4.82 4.91 8.00
N TYR A 215 4.72 3.64 7.61
CA TYR A 215 4.40 3.27 6.23
C TYR A 215 3.06 3.87 5.76
N ALA A 216 2.07 3.90 6.66
CA ALA A 216 0.76 4.48 6.38
C ALA A 216 0.73 6.02 6.51
N ALA A 217 1.75 6.64 7.10
CA ALA A 217 1.78 8.06 7.36
C ALA A 217 1.94 8.83 6.05
N ARG A 218 1.15 9.90 5.91
CA ARG A 218 1.36 10.88 4.84
C ARG A 218 2.34 11.94 5.34
N PRO A 219 3.41 12.25 4.58
CA PRO A 219 4.44 13.19 5.00
C PRO A 219 3.87 14.43 5.69
N LYS A 220 3.10 15.26 4.98
CA LYS A 220 2.80 16.65 5.39
C LYS A 220 2.00 16.87 6.69
N ALA A 221 1.50 15.82 7.35
CA ALA A 221 0.71 15.95 8.58
C ALA A 221 1.52 15.73 9.88
N TYR A 222 2.78 15.28 9.76
CA TYR A 222 3.61 14.86 10.89
C TYR A 222 4.88 15.73 10.97
N GLN A 223 5.46 15.89 12.17
CA GLN A 223 6.71 16.66 12.29
C GLN A 223 7.84 15.90 11.62
N ASP A 224 8.76 16.58 10.94
CA ASP A 224 9.80 15.92 10.15
C ASP A 224 9.22 14.88 9.16
N PRO A 225 8.39 15.36 8.21
CA PRO A 225 7.57 14.53 7.35
C PRO A 225 8.36 13.81 6.25
N GLU A 226 9.57 14.29 5.97
CA GLU A 226 10.41 13.80 4.88
C GLU A 226 11.24 12.59 5.31
N HIS A 227 11.35 12.34 6.62
CA HIS A 227 12.10 11.21 7.17
C HIS A 227 11.17 10.09 7.65
N PHE A 228 11.51 8.86 7.26
CA PHE A 228 10.87 7.66 7.78
C PHE A 228 11.34 7.39 9.22
N ASN A 229 10.50 7.68 10.19
CA ASN A 229 10.79 7.59 11.63
C ASN A 229 9.64 6.94 12.41
N PRO A 230 9.64 5.60 12.57
CA PRO A 230 8.64 4.88 13.35
C PRO A 230 8.49 5.39 14.79
N SER A 231 9.57 5.83 15.43
CA SER A 231 9.58 6.25 16.83
C SER A 231 8.60 7.39 17.14
N ARG A 232 8.09 8.11 16.13
CA ARG A 232 7.06 9.14 16.29
C ARG A 232 5.76 8.63 16.90
N PHE A 233 5.42 7.35 16.70
CA PHE A 233 4.21 6.75 17.26
C PHE A 233 4.42 6.17 18.66
N LEU A 234 5.65 6.18 19.17
CA LEU A 234 5.99 5.71 20.50
C LEU A 234 6.02 6.86 21.51
N ALA A 235 5.89 6.52 22.79
CA ALA A 235 6.07 7.49 23.86
C ALA A 235 7.51 8.06 23.82
N PRO A 236 7.70 9.36 24.11
CA PRO A 236 6.71 10.31 24.59
C PRO A 236 5.95 11.06 23.47
N ARG A 237 6.34 10.89 22.19
CA ARG A 237 5.80 11.70 21.08
C ARG A 237 4.36 11.32 20.74
N SER A 238 4.07 10.01 20.65
CA SER A 238 2.72 9.44 20.52
C SER A 238 1.84 10.15 19.48
N GLU A 239 2.34 10.33 18.26
CA GLU A 239 1.57 10.99 17.19
C GLU A 239 0.28 10.25 16.80
N SER A 240 -0.65 10.98 16.19
CA SER A 240 -1.96 10.47 15.79
C SER A 240 -1.83 9.27 14.85
N ASN A 241 -2.69 8.26 15.03
CA ASN A 241 -2.65 7.07 14.20
C ASN A 241 -3.15 7.37 12.76
N PRO A 242 -2.31 7.23 11.71
CA PRO A 242 -2.72 7.48 10.33
C PRO A 242 -3.86 6.56 9.85
N GLU A 243 -4.01 5.38 10.45
CA GLU A 243 -5.04 4.40 10.11
C GLU A 243 -6.48 4.94 10.20
N GLU A 244 -6.69 5.97 11.02
CA GLU A 244 -7.98 6.64 11.16
C GLU A 244 -8.44 7.31 9.85
N ILE A 245 -7.50 7.63 8.96
CA ILE A 245 -7.74 8.47 7.78
C ILE A 245 -7.41 7.75 6.47
N ILE A 246 -6.38 6.90 6.41
CA ILE A 246 -5.93 6.28 5.14
C ILE A 246 -6.99 5.40 4.48
N PHE A 247 -7.88 4.82 5.27
CA PHE A 247 -9.00 4.00 4.78
C PHE A 247 -10.30 4.79 4.57
N GLY A 248 -10.25 6.11 4.71
CA GLY A 248 -11.38 7.02 4.62
C GLY A 248 -12.33 6.92 5.81
N PHE A 249 -13.40 7.71 5.76
CA PHE A 249 -14.33 7.91 6.87
C PHE A 249 -15.79 7.66 6.50
N GLY A 250 -16.62 7.50 7.53
CA GLY A 250 -18.08 7.41 7.43
C GLY A 250 -18.57 6.24 6.58
N ARG A 251 -19.73 6.44 5.93
CA ARG A 251 -20.44 5.39 5.17
C ARG A 251 -19.75 4.96 3.88
N ARG A 252 -18.58 5.51 3.55
CA ARG A 252 -17.76 5.14 2.39
C ARG A 252 -16.38 4.59 2.76
N ARG A 253 -16.03 4.53 4.05
CA ARG A 253 -14.80 3.88 4.56
C ARG A 253 -14.57 2.52 3.90
N CYS A 254 -13.30 2.23 3.64
CA CYS A 254 -12.85 1.00 3.01
C CYS A 254 -13.33 -0.20 3.82
N PRO A 255 -14.12 -1.12 3.22
CA PRO A 255 -14.57 -2.32 3.91
C PRO A 255 -13.42 -3.33 4.10
N GLY A 256 -12.40 -3.30 3.24
CA GLY A 256 -11.24 -4.19 3.29
C GLY A 256 -10.15 -3.78 4.27
N ALA A 257 -10.33 -2.69 5.03
CA ALA A 257 -9.32 -2.17 5.94
C ALA A 257 -8.82 -3.25 6.93
N PRO A 258 -9.67 -4.04 7.62
CA PRO A 258 -9.20 -5.05 8.57
C PRO A 258 -8.27 -6.10 7.94
N VAL A 259 -8.56 -6.52 6.70
CA VAL A 259 -7.74 -7.49 5.95
C VAL A 259 -6.40 -6.84 5.57
N ALA A 260 -6.42 -5.60 5.10
CA ALA A 260 -5.21 -4.87 4.73
C ALA A 260 -4.29 -4.62 5.94
N HIS A 261 -4.85 -4.20 7.07
CA HIS A 261 -4.10 -3.99 8.31
C HIS A 261 -3.35 -5.27 8.72
N SER A 262 -4.05 -6.40 8.79
CA SER A 262 -3.44 -7.65 9.23
C SER A 262 -2.44 -8.21 8.22
N SER A 263 -2.75 -8.16 6.91
CA SER A 263 -1.83 -8.64 5.87
C SER A 263 -0.53 -7.83 5.82
N VAL A 264 -0.61 -6.49 5.83
CA VAL A 264 0.60 -5.65 5.73
C VAL A 264 1.45 -5.77 6.98
N TRP A 265 0.84 -5.72 8.17
CA TRP A 265 1.57 -5.93 9.43
C TRP A 265 2.28 -7.29 9.45
N LEU A 266 1.59 -8.35 9.03
CA LEU A 266 2.14 -9.70 9.01
C LEU A 266 3.29 -9.82 7.99
N SER A 267 3.17 -9.23 6.80
CA SER A 267 4.26 -9.20 5.83
C SER A 267 5.48 -8.45 6.37
N ILE A 268 5.30 -7.32 7.06
CA ILE A 268 6.40 -6.55 7.67
C ILE A 268 7.11 -7.41 8.73
N VAL A 269 6.37 -7.90 9.73
CA VAL A 269 6.97 -8.61 10.87
C VAL A 269 7.67 -9.90 10.44
N LEU A 270 7.06 -10.67 9.52
CA LEU A 270 7.64 -11.92 9.05
C LEU A 270 8.87 -11.72 8.19
N THR A 271 8.85 -10.70 7.30
CA THR A 271 10.01 -10.39 6.47
C THR A 271 11.17 -9.94 7.35
N LEU A 272 10.94 -9.02 8.29
CA LEU A 272 11.98 -8.55 9.21
C LEU A 272 12.47 -9.65 10.15
N ALA A 273 11.60 -10.57 10.58
CA ALA A 273 12.00 -11.69 11.42
C ALA A 273 12.94 -12.67 10.71
N THR A 274 12.88 -12.75 9.37
CA THR A 274 13.51 -13.85 8.61
C THR A 274 14.55 -13.42 7.59
N TYR A 275 14.50 -12.19 7.09
CA TYR A 275 15.41 -11.65 6.08
C TYR A 275 16.16 -10.41 6.57
N ASP A 276 17.41 -10.31 6.13
CA ASP A 276 18.15 -9.06 6.05
C ASP A 276 17.93 -8.44 4.66
N ILE A 277 17.45 -7.21 4.67
CA ILE A 277 17.17 -6.38 3.50
C ILE A 277 18.30 -5.37 3.35
N SER A 278 18.98 -5.39 2.21
CA SER A 278 20.09 -4.48 1.92
C SER A 278 20.02 -3.95 0.49
N ALA A 279 20.65 -2.81 0.25
CA ALA A 279 20.82 -2.30 -1.11
C ALA A 279 21.68 -3.25 -1.94
N LEU A 280 21.44 -3.25 -3.25
CA LEU A 280 22.38 -3.88 -4.19
C LEU A 280 23.68 -3.06 -4.22
N LYS A 281 24.80 -3.71 -4.52
CA LYS A 281 26.09 -3.04 -4.71
C LYS A 281 26.36 -2.88 -6.21
N ALA A 282 26.70 -1.67 -6.63
CA ALA A 282 27.22 -1.39 -7.96
C ALA A 282 28.64 -1.95 -8.13
N GLU A 283 29.15 -1.99 -9.35
CA GLU A 283 30.52 -2.48 -9.64
C GLU A 283 31.61 -1.71 -8.88
N ASN A 284 31.35 -0.45 -8.56
CA ASN A 284 32.22 0.42 -7.77
C ASN A 284 32.04 0.27 -6.24
N GLY A 285 31.20 -0.66 -5.80
CA GLY A 285 30.93 -0.93 -4.38
C GLY A 285 29.93 0.01 -3.71
N MET A 286 29.38 1.01 -4.42
CA MET A 286 28.37 1.91 -3.87
C MET A 286 26.99 1.26 -3.81
N ASP A 287 26.17 1.69 -2.85
CA ASP A 287 24.78 1.24 -2.73
C ASP A 287 23.91 1.78 -3.87
N ILE A 288 23.18 0.88 -4.51
CA ILE A 288 22.13 1.22 -5.47
C ILE A 288 20.83 1.34 -4.67
N LEU A 289 20.48 2.58 -4.33
CA LEU A 289 19.24 2.87 -3.62
C LEU A 289 18.04 2.91 -4.58
N PRO A 290 16.87 2.39 -4.18
CA PRO A 290 15.63 2.54 -4.94
C PRO A 290 15.28 4.01 -5.18
N SER A 291 14.69 4.30 -6.34
CA SER A 291 14.06 5.62 -6.54
C SER A 291 12.87 5.79 -5.58
N LEU A 292 12.70 7.01 -5.07
CA LEU A 292 11.52 7.43 -4.30
C LEU A 292 10.35 7.86 -5.21
N ASP A 293 10.47 7.65 -6.52
CA ASP A 293 9.41 7.96 -7.47
C ASP A 293 8.27 6.94 -7.39
N TYR A 294 7.04 7.43 -7.55
CA TYR A 294 5.83 6.62 -7.56
C TYR A 294 5.05 6.77 -8.86
N THR A 295 4.32 5.71 -9.24
CA THR A 295 3.40 5.75 -10.37
C THR A 295 2.22 6.69 -10.07
N VAL A 296 1.82 7.46 -11.07
CA VAL A 296 0.64 8.32 -11.02
C VAL A 296 -0.61 7.53 -11.38
N GLY A 297 -1.64 7.58 -10.55
CA GLY A 297 -2.90 6.88 -10.81
C GLY A 297 -3.79 6.78 -9.57
N VAL A 298 -4.92 6.08 -9.73
CA VAL A 298 -5.85 5.78 -8.62
C VAL A 298 -5.18 4.91 -7.55
N ILE A 299 -4.24 4.06 -7.97
CA ILE A 299 -3.35 3.30 -7.11
C ILE A 299 -1.93 3.70 -7.46
N SER A 300 -1.14 4.02 -6.44
CA SER A 300 0.24 4.45 -6.58
C SER A 300 1.17 3.33 -6.15
N HIS A 301 2.18 3.05 -6.96
CA HIS A 301 3.20 2.03 -6.71
C HIS A 301 4.58 2.70 -6.74
N PRO A 302 5.53 2.26 -5.89
CA PRO A 302 6.91 2.67 -6.07
C PRO A 302 7.41 2.23 -7.45
N SER A 303 8.33 2.99 -8.00
CA SER A 303 9.03 2.61 -9.23
C SER A 303 9.71 1.25 -9.06
N PRO A 304 9.82 0.43 -10.12
CA PRO A 304 10.48 -0.87 -10.02
C PRO A 304 11.87 -0.74 -9.42
N PHE A 305 12.14 -1.54 -8.40
CA PHE A 305 13.42 -1.57 -7.71
C PHE A 305 13.83 -3.01 -7.41
N GLN A 306 15.11 -3.20 -7.09
CA GLN A 306 15.64 -4.46 -6.57
C GLN A 306 16.35 -4.21 -5.25
N CYS A 307 16.42 -5.25 -4.43
CA CYS A 307 17.18 -5.24 -3.17
C CYS A 307 17.78 -6.64 -2.95
N ASN A 308 18.80 -6.71 -2.10
CA ASN A 308 19.36 -7.98 -1.67
C ASN A 308 18.57 -8.45 -0.44
N LEU A 309 17.87 -9.58 -0.60
CA LEU A 309 17.14 -10.27 0.45
C LEU A 309 17.87 -11.56 0.79
N ARG A 310 18.37 -11.67 2.03
CA ARG A 310 19.06 -12.88 2.50
C ARG A 310 18.45 -13.37 3.79
N PRO A 311 18.25 -14.68 3.99
CA PRO A 311 17.87 -15.18 5.30
C PRO A 311 18.86 -14.71 6.36
N ARG A 312 18.36 -14.22 7.50
CA ARG A 312 19.18 -13.71 8.62
C ARG A 312 20.13 -14.77 9.16
N SER A 313 19.74 -16.04 9.06
CA SER A 313 20.51 -17.20 9.50
C SER A 313 20.00 -18.48 8.86
N ASP A 314 20.80 -19.56 8.94
CA ASP A 314 20.38 -20.90 8.54
C ASP A 314 19.12 -21.34 9.29
N LYS A 315 18.99 -20.94 10.56
CA LYS A 315 17.80 -21.21 11.36
C LYS A 315 16.57 -20.50 10.80
N SER A 316 16.71 -19.25 10.35
CA SER A 316 15.61 -18.50 9.71
C SER A 316 15.18 -19.16 8.41
N ARG A 317 16.15 -19.62 7.59
CA ARG A 317 15.89 -20.42 6.39
C ARG A 317 15.09 -21.68 6.72
N MET A 318 15.54 -22.47 7.70
CA MET A 318 14.86 -23.69 8.12
C MET A 318 13.44 -23.42 8.64
N LEU A 319 13.22 -22.32 9.37
CA LEU A 319 11.89 -21.93 9.84
C LEU A 319 10.95 -21.64 8.66
N ILE A 320 11.42 -20.93 7.63
CA ILE A 320 10.63 -20.68 6.42
C ILE A 320 10.26 -22.00 5.74
N GLU A 321 11.25 -22.86 5.50
CA GLU A 321 11.06 -24.14 4.81
C GLU A 321 10.08 -25.07 5.54
N ASN A 322 10.16 -25.12 6.88
CA ASN A 322 9.32 -26.01 7.69
C ASN A 322 7.88 -25.52 7.89
N THR A 323 7.64 -24.20 7.80
CA THR A 323 6.31 -23.62 8.09
C THR A 323 5.43 -23.49 6.84
N ALA A 324 6.03 -23.59 5.64
CA ALA A 324 5.33 -23.48 4.37
C ALA A 324 4.78 -24.81 3.82
N VAL A 325 4.92 -25.92 4.58
CA VAL A 325 4.39 -27.27 4.28
C VAL A 325 3.00 -27.44 4.87
#